data_AF-A0AAV0ZMY1-F1
#
_entry.id   AF-A0AAV0ZMY1-F1
#
_cell.length_a   1.000
_cell.length_b   1.000
_cell.length_c   1.000
_cell.angle_alpha   90.00
_cell.angle_beta   90.00
_cell.angle_gamma   90.00
#
_symmetry.space_group_name_H-M   'P 1'
#
loop_
_entity.id
_entity.type
_entity.pdbx_description
1 polymer ?
#
loop_
_entity_poly.entity_id
_entity_poly.type
_entity_poly.pdbx_seq_one_letter_code
_entity_poly.pdbx_strand_id
1 'polypeptide(L)'
;MQEEVEVPVPTGTIFTKKPDPPILTGEQKEELKRSNPLKYIKLMLAQRDSSSSKNQSEDSSQMKDNAPLTSLDQLLQQVNKTILEADIFTILKEDTAAYFSMKKLLSQIDLSICPPEVSETIYDLQILLNEVSSEYIRVNDAEAKIRTKQEALSKAYDQTSRLSEEAEELERAKIQAKDKHDVLARSILFWESQIEELKKKIEGARNEQAALKPVDDKELENLVTQSLQQMEVAEGISEEIKGLESVRNATQCKINLCKSKFAKLKRNAPF
;
A
#
# COMPACT_ATOMS: atom_id res chain seq x y z
N MET A 1 -6.05 9.44 -34.96
CA MET A 1 -5.10 9.00 -36.02
C MET A 1 -3.88 8.51 -35.28
N GLN A 2 -3.62 7.21 -35.42
CA GLN A 2 -2.46 6.52 -34.86
C GLN A 2 -1.29 6.76 -35.81
N GLU A 3 -0.13 7.17 -35.30
CA GLU A 3 1.12 7.15 -36.06
C GLU A 3 2.20 6.50 -35.20
N GLU A 4 2.40 5.23 -35.55
CA GLU A 4 3.62 4.43 -35.66
C GLU A 4 4.73 4.60 -34.61
N VAL A 5 4.81 3.53 -33.81
CA VAL A 5 5.93 3.12 -32.98
C VAL A 5 7.05 2.60 -33.88
N GLU A 6 8.18 3.29 -33.93
CA GLU A 6 9.40 2.82 -34.59
C GLU A 6 10.29 2.08 -33.57
N VAL A 7 10.35 0.76 -33.71
CA VAL A 7 11.20 -0.14 -32.91
C VAL A 7 12.55 -0.28 -33.63
N PRO A 8 13.70 0.04 -33.00
CA PRO A 8 14.99 -0.24 -33.61
C PRO A 8 15.38 -1.71 -33.39
N VAL A 9 15.57 -2.41 -34.51
CA VAL A 9 16.12 -3.77 -34.62
C VAL A 9 17.63 -3.75 -34.31
N PRO A 10 18.19 -4.74 -33.56
CA PRO A 10 19.61 -4.78 -33.27
C PRO A 10 20.40 -5.36 -34.45
N THR A 11 21.14 -4.49 -35.13
CA THR A 11 22.13 -4.85 -36.17
C THR A 11 23.39 -5.43 -35.52
N GLY A 12 23.92 -6.49 -36.14
CA GLY A 12 24.92 -7.40 -35.59
C GLY A 12 26.20 -6.78 -35.00
N THR A 13 26.67 -7.37 -33.90
CA THR A 13 27.92 -7.00 -33.25
C THR A 13 29.08 -7.77 -33.85
N ILE A 14 29.91 -7.03 -34.58
CA ILE A 14 31.24 -7.39 -35.07
C ILE A 14 32.13 -7.75 -33.87
N PHE A 15 32.82 -8.89 -33.92
CA PHE A 15 33.91 -9.23 -32.98
C PHE A 15 35.09 -8.27 -33.22
N THR A 16 35.09 -7.13 -32.54
CA THR A 16 36.25 -6.24 -32.47
C THR A 16 37.23 -6.73 -31.40
N LYS A 17 38.50 -6.90 -31.77
CA LYS A 17 39.63 -7.18 -30.87
C LYS A 17 39.56 -6.28 -29.64
N LYS A 18 39.73 -6.90 -28.47
CA LYS A 18 39.80 -6.26 -27.15
C LYS A 18 40.94 -5.23 -27.15
N PRO A 19 40.71 -3.96 -26.79
CA PRO A 19 41.77 -2.98 -26.67
C PRO A 19 42.61 -3.26 -25.42
N ASP A 20 43.94 -3.16 -25.54
CA ASP A 20 44.86 -3.26 -24.41
C ASP A 20 44.52 -2.18 -23.36
N PRO A 21 44.50 -2.54 -22.07
CA PRO A 21 44.08 -1.61 -21.02
C PRO A 21 45.09 -0.47 -20.86
N PRO A 22 44.63 0.78 -20.68
CA PRO A 22 45.51 1.93 -20.46
C PRO A 22 46.28 1.76 -19.14
N ILE A 23 47.60 1.97 -19.21
CA ILE A 23 48.49 1.99 -18.05
C ILE A 23 48.20 3.29 -17.27
N LEU A 24 47.47 3.18 -16.16
CA LEU A 24 47.15 4.32 -15.27
C LEU A 24 48.24 4.49 -14.20
N THR A 25 48.65 5.74 -13.97
CA THR A 25 49.60 6.15 -12.92
C THR A 25 48.98 5.98 -11.52
N GLY A 26 49.82 5.83 -10.49
CA GLY A 26 49.41 5.46 -9.12
C GLY A 26 48.33 6.35 -8.50
N GLU A 27 48.33 7.64 -8.80
CA GLU A 27 47.33 8.60 -8.30
C GLU A 27 45.93 8.34 -8.86
N GLN A 28 45.84 7.96 -10.15
CA GLN A 28 44.57 7.63 -10.80
C GLN A 28 43.96 6.33 -10.27
N LYS A 29 44.79 5.39 -9.77
CA LYS A 29 44.34 4.14 -9.15
C LYS A 29 43.67 4.37 -7.80
N GLU A 30 44.21 5.27 -6.98
CA GLU A 30 43.63 5.63 -5.68
C GLU A 30 42.34 6.45 -5.83
N GLU A 31 42.26 7.33 -6.83
CA GLU A 31 41.03 8.05 -7.12
C GLU A 31 39.92 7.13 -7.66
N LEU A 32 40.27 6.13 -8.47
CA LEU A 32 39.33 5.11 -8.96
C LEU A 32 38.84 4.18 -7.84
N LYS A 33 39.69 3.87 -6.86
CA LYS A 33 39.33 3.09 -5.67
C LYS A 33 38.30 3.81 -4.80
N ARG A 34 38.37 5.15 -4.69
CA ARG A 34 37.39 5.96 -3.95
C ARG A 34 36.10 6.21 -4.71
N SER A 35 36.20 6.53 -6.00
CA SER A 35 35.04 6.94 -6.81
C SER A 35 34.26 5.78 -7.42
N ASN A 36 34.91 4.65 -7.75
CA ASN A 36 34.24 3.52 -8.38
C ASN A 36 34.95 2.17 -8.08
N PRO A 37 34.74 1.60 -6.89
CA PRO A 37 35.49 0.44 -6.40
C PRO A 37 35.30 -0.83 -7.26
N LEU A 38 34.13 -1.02 -7.88
CA LEU A 38 33.87 -2.15 -8.77
C LEU A 38 34.69 -2.09 -10.06
N LYS A 39 34.84 -0.89 -10.65
CA LYS A 39 35.65 -0.70 -11.86
C LYS A 39 37.15 -0.88 -11.57
N TYR A 40 37.58 -0.46 -10.38
CA TYR A 40 38.93 -0.70 -9.87
C TYR A 40 39.25 -2.19 -9.71
N ILE A 41 38.37 -2.97 -9.08
CA ILE A 41 38.55 -4.43 -8.91
C ILE A 41 38.61 -5.14 -10.27
N LYS A 42 37.73 -4.76 -11.21
CA LYS A 42 37.73 -5.31 -12.57
C LYS A 42 39.03 -5.06 -13.34
N LEU A 43 39.65 -3.87 -13.14
CA LEU A 43 40.92 -3.51 -13.76
C LEU A 43 42.11 -4.26 -13.14
N MET A 44 42.11 -4.44 -11.82
CA MET A 44 43.15 -5.19 -11.10
C MET A 44 43.13 -6.69 -11.43
N LEU A 45 41.95 -7.27 -11.63
CA LEU A 45 41.81 -8.66 -12.08
C LEU A 45 42.37 -8.84 -13.49
N ALA A 46 42.09 -7.91 -14.41
CA ALA A 46 42.60 -7.96 -15.78
C ALA A 46 44.13 -7.83 -15.87
N GLN A 47 44.79 -7.19 -14.90
CA GLN A 47 46.26 -7.09 -14.83
C GLN A 47 46.93 -8.35 -14.25
N ARG A 48 46.17 -9.20 -13.54
CA ARG A 48 46.70 -10.41 -12.90
C ARG A 48 46.86 -11.59 -13.88
N ASP A 49 46.06 -11.61 -14.94
CA ASP A 49 46.08 -12.68 -15.96
C ASP A 49 47.21 -12.50 -17.00
N SER A 50 47.88 -11.34 -17.03
CA SER A 50 48.92 -11.00 -18.02
C SER A 50 50.37 -11.29 -17.57
N SER A 51 50.60 -11.87 -16.39
CA SER A 51 51.95 -12.11 -15.86
C SER A 51 52.21 -13.56 -15.46
N SER A 52 51.96 -14.50 -16.36
CA SER A 52 52.45 -15.88 -16.22
C SER A 52 52.74 -16.51 -17.59
N SER A 53 53.95 -16.27 -18.10
CA SER A 53 54.64 -17.18 -19.03
C SER A 53 56.07 -16.70 -19.22
N LYS A 54 57.01 -17.25 -18.45
CA LYS A 54 58.40 -17.46 -18.87
C LYS A 54 59.21 -18.22 -17.82
N ASN A 55 60.09 -19.06 -18.36
CA ASN A 55 61.17 -19.85 -17.74
C ASN A 55 60.77 -21.28 -17.39
N GLN A 56 61.54 -22.32 -17.72
CA GLN A 56 62.57 -22.54 -18.73
C GLN A 56 62.84 -24.06 -18.66
N SER A 57 62.89 -24.74 -19.81
CA SER A 57 63.46 -26.08 -19.90
C SER A 57 64.95 -25.99 -19.67
N GLU A 58 65.46 -26.74 -18.70
CA GLU A 58 66.83 -27.24 -18.75
C GLU A 58 66.87 -28.72 -18.36
N ASP A 59 67.62 -29.41 -19.19
CA ASP A 59 67.87 -30.82 -19.32
C ASP A 59 69.18 -31.12 -18.58
N SER A 60 69.20 -32.09 -17.67
CA SER A 60 70.45 -32.79 -17.33
C SER A 60 70.17 -34.14 -16.68
N SER A 61 70.46 -35.16 -17.48
CA SER A 61 70.46 -36.58 -17.18
C SER A 61 71.54 -37.01 -16.17
N GLN A 62 71.14 -37.96 -15.33
CA GLN A 62 71.92 -39.12 -14.86
C GLN A 62 73.21 -38.90 -14.06
N MET A 63 73.13 -39.17 -12.75
CA MET A 63 74.01 -40.15 -12.11
C MET A 63 73.20 -41.01 -11.14
N LYS A 64 73.28 -42.33 -11.34
CA LYS A 64 72.78 -43.36 -10.45
C LYS A 64 73.80 -43.54 -9.33
N ASP A 65 73.34 -43.56 -8.09
CA ASP A 65 73.94 -44.40 -7.06
C ASP A 65 72.83 -45.04 -6.22
N ASN A 66 72.89 -46.37 -6.18
CA ASN A 66 71.96 -47.23 -5.47
C ASN A 66 72.36 -47.30 -3.99
N ALA A 67 71.49 -46.84 -3.10
CA ALA A 67 71.44 -47.27 -1.71
C ALA A 67 69.96 -47.54 -1.33
N PRO A 68 69.65 -48.59 -0.56
CA PRO A 68 68.26 -48.96 -0.26
C PRO A 68 67.64 -47.97 0.75
N LEU A 69 67.00 -46.94 0.22
CA LEU A 69 66.24 -45.94 0.96
C LEU A 69 64.80 -46.42 1.12
N THR A 70 64.58 -47.34 2.06
CA THR A 70 63.26 -47.94 2.30
C THR A 70 62.80 -47.67 3.74
N SER A 71 62.33 -46.45 3.99
CA SER A 71 61.30 -46.08 4.98
C SER A 71 61.24 -44.56 5.11
N LEU A 72 62.38 -43.90 5.35
CA LEU A 72 62.49 -42.46 5.60
C LEU A 72 62.30 -41.62 4.33
N ASP A 73 62.96 -41.99 3.24
CA ASP A 73 62.85 -41.25 1.97
C ASP A 73 61.48 -41.36 1.33
N GLN A 74 60.80 -42.50 1.51
CA GLN A 74 59.41 -42.67 1.07
C GLN A 74 58.47 -41.76 1.88
N LEU A 75 58.71 -41.63 3.19
CA LEU A 75 57.96 -40.72 4.06
C LEU A 75 58.22 -39.25 3.73
N LEU A 76 59.49 -38.88 3.48
CA LEU A 76 59.88 -37.54 3.04
C LEU A 76 59.30 -37.18 1.67
N GLN A 77 59.29 -38.10 0.71
CA GLN A 77 58.64 -37.89 -0.59
C GLN A 77 57.12 -37.74 -0.45
N GLN A 78 56.48 -38.50 0.44
CA GLN A 78 55.05 -38.34 0.72
C GLN A 78 54.75 -37.00 1.39
N VAL A 79 55.57 -36.56 2.35
CA VAL A 79 55.44 -35.25 2.99
C VAL A 79 55.62 -34.13 1.97
N ASN A 80 56.61 -34.23 1.07
CA ASN A 80 56.86 -33.22 0.04
C ASN A 80 55.66 -33.09 -0.92
N LYS A 81 55.16 -34.21 -1.45
CA LYS A 81 54.01 -34.24 -2.37
C LYS A 81 52.71 -33.76 -1.73
N THR A 82 52.51 -34.01 -0.44
CA THR A 82 51.22 -33.74 0.23
C THR A 82 51.19 -32.38 0.92
N ILE A 83 52.34 -31.86 1.38
CA ILE A 83 52.40 -30.65 2.22
C ILE A 83 53.10 -29.47 1.52
N LEU A 84 54.16 -29.71 0.72
CA LEU A 84 54.96 -28.62 0.14
C LEU A 84 54.48 -28.21 -1.26
N GLU A 85 53.95 -29.15 -2.05
CA GLU A 85 53.43 -28.86 -3.41
C GLU A 85 51.96 -28.39 -3.41
N ALA A 86 51.24 -28.55 -2.31
CA ALA A 86 49.82 -28.26 -2.23
C ALA A 86 49.53 -27.06 -1.32
N ASP A 87 48.55 -26.24 -1.71
CA ASP A 87 48.09 -25.14 -0.87
C ASP A 87 47.36 -25.68 0.36
N ILE A 88 48.06 -25.70 1.49
CA ILE A 88 47.61 -26.21 2.78
C ILE A 88 46.29 -25.55 3.20
N PHE A 89 46.04 -24.27 2.85
CA PHE A 89 44.78 -23.60 3.17
C PHE A 89 43.61 -24.15 2.38
N THR A 90 43.81 -24.44 1.10
CA THR A 90 42.76 -25.01 0.24
C THR A 90 42.43 -26.44 0.66
N ILE A 91 43.46 -27.25 1.00
CA ILE A 91 43.26 -28.60 1.53
C ILE A 91 42.51 -28.60 2.85
N LEU A 92 42.87 -27.72 3.79
CA LEU A 92 42.20 -27.65 5.09
C LEU A 92 40.74 -27.17 4.99
N LYS A 93 40.43 -26.39 3.94
CA LYS A 93 39.07 -25.94 3.63
C LYS A 93 38.20 -27.06 3.07
N GLU A 94 38.77 -27.95 2.27
CA GLU A 94 38.07 -29.07 1.63
C GLU A 94 38.00 -30.33 2.50
N ASP A 95 39.07 -30.62 3.25
CA ASP A 95 39.16 -31.79 4.12
C ASP A 95 39.84 -31.47 5.47
N THR A 96 39.02 -31.29 6.50
CA THR A 96 39.49 -31.04 7.88
C THR A 96 40.20 -32.28 8.48
N ALA A 97 40.00 -33.49 7.95
CA ALA A 97 40.72 -34.70 8.37
C ALA A 97 42.15 -34.78 7.81
N ALA A 98 42.44 -34.03 6.73
CA ALA A 98 43.78 -33.91 6.17
C ALA A 98 44.77 -33.28 7.15
N TYR A 99 44.33 -32.32 7.98
CA TYR A 99 45.13 -31.75 9.09
C TYR A 99 45.69 -32.83 10.02
N PHE A 100 44.81 -33.70 10.52
CA PHE A 100 45.18 -34.74 11.48
C PHE A 100 46.08 -35.78 10.84
N SER A 101 45.87 -36.06 9.55
CA SER A 101 46.70 -36.97 8.78
C SER A 101 48.11 -36.39 8.55
N MET A 102 48.22 -35.12 8.17
CA MET A 102 49.51 -34.41 8.00
C MET A 102 50.25 -34.28 9.33
N LYS A 103 49.56 -33.91 10.41
CA LYS A 103 50.15 -33.82 11.75
C LYS A 103 50.65 -35.18 12.24
N LYS A 104 49.91 -36.25 11.98
CA LYS A 104 50.31 -37.62 12.30
C LYS A 104 51.57 -38.04 11.53
N LEU A 105 51.63 -37.75 10.22
CA LEU A 105 52.82 -38.03 9.40
C LEU A 105 54.04 -37.26 9.89
N LEU A 106 53.90 -35.97 10.20
CA LEU A 106 55.00 -35.14 10.71
C LEU A 106 55.46 -35.58 12.11
N SER A 107 54.56 -36.12 12.94
CA SER A 107 54.91 -36.66 14.27
C SER A 107 55.60 -38.04 14.24
N GLN A 108 55.55 -38.74 13.11
CA GLN A 108 56.18 -40.05 12.93
C GLN A 108 57.63 -39.95 12.45
N ILE A 109 58.09 -38.77 12.05
CA ILE A 109 59.47 -38.56 11.63
C ILE A 109 60.35 -38.43 12.87
N ASP A 110 61.31 -39.33 13.01
CA ASP A 110 62.32 -39.24 14.06
C ASP A 110 63.36 -38.18 13.68
N LEU A 111 63.26 -37.01 14.32
CA LEU A 111 64.14 -35.86 14.08
C LEU A 111 65.59 -36.15 14.48
N SER A 112 65.86 -37.16 15.31
CA SER A 112 67.21 -37.53 15.74
C SER A 112 68.04 -38.23 14.65
N ILE A 113 67.37 -38.75 13.62
CA ILE A 113 67.97 -39.49 12.49
C ILE A 113 68.14 -38.57 11.27
N CYS A 114 67.51 -37.39 11.27
CA CYS A 114 67.52 -36.47 10.14
C CYS A 114 68.71 -35.49 10.20
N PRO A 115 69.26 -35.07 9.05
CA PRO A 115 70.18 -33.93 9.00
C PRO A 115 69.57 -32.68 9.65
N PRO A 116 70.39 -31.82 10.30
CA PRO A 116 69.92 -30.62 10.99
C PRO A 116 68.99 -29.74 10.13
N GLU A 117 69.32 -29.57 8.86
CA GLU A 117 68.58 -28.75 7.90
C GLU A 117 67.19 -29.34 7.59
N VAL A 118 67.08 -30.67 7.57
CA VAL A 118 65.80 -31.39 7.37
C VAL A 118 64.98 -31.36 8.66
N SER A 119 65.63 -31.43 9.83
CA SER A 119 64.95 -31.35 11.11
C SER A 119 64.34 -29.96 11.38
N GLU A 120 65.06 -28.89 11.02
CA GLU A 120 64.59 -27.50 11.14
C GLU A 120 63.40 -27.24 10.22
N THR A 121 63.49 -27.66 8.96
CA THR A 121 62.38 -27.52 8.01
C THR A 121 61.12 -28.31 8.40
N ILE A 122 61.27 -29.50 8.98
CA ILE A 122 60.11 -30.26 9.51
C ILE A 122 59.49 -29.56 10.72
N TYR A 123 60.30 -28.96 11.59
CA TYR A 123 59.81 -28.21 12.75
C TYR A 123 59.04 -26.95 12.32
N ASP A 124 59.58 -26.19 11.37
CA ASP A 124 58.91 -25.02 10.79
C ASP A 124 57.60 -25.40 10.11
N LEU A 125 57.57 -26.55 9.41
CA LEU A 125 56.36 -27.07 8.78
C LEU A 125 55.29 -27.45 9.81
N GLN A 126 55.68 -28.01 10.96
CA GLN A 126 54.75 -28.30 12.06
C GLN A 126 54.18 -27.01 12.67
N ILE A 127 55.01 -25.98 12.85
CA ILE A 127 54.55 -24.66 13.35
C ILE A 127 53.55 -24.07 12.35
N LEU A 128 53.92 -23.99 11.08
CA LEU A 128 53.08 -23.46 10.02
C LEU A 128 51.74 -24.19 9.94
N LEU A 129 51.74 -25.52 10.01
CA LEU A 129 50.52 -26.33 9.99
C LEU A 129 49.59 -26.01 11.18
N ASN A 130 50.14 -25.81 12.38
CA ASN A 130 49.35 -25.44 13.56
C ASN A 130 48.79 -24.00 13.44
N GLU A 131 49.58 -23.05 12.93
CA GLU A 131 49.15 -21.66 12.72
C GLU A 131 48.04 -21.56 11.67
N VAL A 132 48.21 -22.21 10.52
CA VAL A 132 47.23 -22.27 9.44
C VAL A 132 45.92 -22.90 9.92
N SER A 133 45.98 -23.96 10.72
CA SER A 133 44.78 -24.60 11.31
C SER A 133 44.03 -23.67 12.27
N SER A 134 44.76 -22.99 13.16
CA SER A 134 44.18 -22.01 14.09
C SER A 134 43.49 -20.85 13.35
N GLU A 135 44.16 -20.32 12.34
CA GLU A 135 43.64 -19.25 11.49
C GLU A 135 42.41 -19.69 10.68
N TYR A 136 42.42 -20.91 10.15
CA TYR A 136 41.25 -21.48 9.46
C TYR A 136 40.02 -21.57 10.36
N ILE A 137 40.17 -22.08 11.59
CA ILE A 137 39.07 -22.16 12.57
C ILE A 137 38.52 -20.76 12.86
N ARG A 138 39.41 -19.78 13.07
CA ARG A 138 39.02 -18.39 13.35
C ARG A 138 38.25 -17.76 12.20
N VAL A 139 38.70 -17.97 10.96
CA VAL A 139 38.03 -17.45 9.77
C VAL A 139 36.66 -18.10 9.59
N ASN A 140 36.57 -19.43 9.74
CA ASN A 140 35.29 -20.14 9.59
C ASN A 140 34.26 -19.71 10.66
N ASP A 141 34.69 -19.54 11.91
CA ASP A 141 33.85 -19.00 12.98
C ASP A 141 33.39 -17.57 12.69
N ALA A 142 34.28 -16.73 12.13
CA ALA A 142 33.93 -15.38 11.72
C ALA A 142 32.91 -15.38 10.57
N GLU A 143 33.10 -16.23 9.56
CA GLU A 143 32.15 -16.39 8.46
C GLU A 143 30.78 -16.86 8.93
N ALA A 144 30.71 -17.83 9.84
CA ALA A 144 29.45 -18.28 10.44
C ALA A 144 28.73 -17.16 11.20
N LYS A 145 29.49 -16.37 11.98
CA LYS A 145 28.96 -15.18 12.68
C LYS A 145 28.48 -14.10 11.71
N ILE A 146 29.16 -13.91 10.58
CA ILE A 146 28.76 -12.95 9.55
C ILE A 146 27.45 -13.40 8.91
N ARG A 147 27.33 -14.68 8.51
CA ARG A 147 26.11 -15.22 7.89
C ARG A 147 24.90 -15.09 8.83
N THR A 148 25.04 -15.49 10.08
CA THR A 148 23.95 -15.38 11.07
C THR A 148 23.53 -13.93 11.32
N LYS A 149 24.49 -12.99 11.39
CA LYS A 149 24.17 -11.56 11.52
C LYS A 149 23.51 -10.99 10.26
N GLN A 150 23.93 -11.40 9.06
CA GLN A 150 23.32 -10.99 7.80
C GLN A 150 21.86 -11.49 7.71
N GLU A 151 21.59 -12.74 8.08
CA GLU A 151 20.23 -13.27 8.13
C GLU A 151 19.35 -12.52 9.15
N ALA A 152 19.88 -12.22 10.33
CA ALA A 152 19.18 -11.44 11.33
C ALA A 152 18.88 -10.02 10.85
N LEU A 153 19.84 -9.38 10.16
CA LEU A 153 19.67 -8.06 9.58
C LEU A 153 18.61 -8.06 8.47
N SER A 154 18.62 -9.06 7.59
CA SER A 154 17.61 -9.21 6.54
C SER A 154 16.22 -9.36 7.15
N LYS A 155 16.05 -10.22 8.16
CA LYS A 155 14.77 -10.39 8.86
C LYS A 155 14.30 -9.11 9.55
N ALA A 156 15.22 -8.37 10.17
CA ALA A 156 14.90 -7.09 10.81
C ALA A 156 14.48 -6.03 9.79
N TYR A 157 15.13 -6.00 8.63
CA TYR A 157 14.77 -5.11 7.52
C TYR A 157 13.39 -5.45 6.96
N ASP A 158 13.10 -6.72 6.69
CA ASP A 158 11.79 -7.17 6.22
C ASP A 158 10.69 -6.83 7.23
N GLN A 159 10.96 -7.01 8.53
CA GLN A 159 10.01 -6.63 9.58
C GLN A 159 9.79 -5.12 9.63
N THR A 160 10.84 -4.33 9.48
CA THR A 160 10.75 -2.87 9.49
C THR A 160 9.99 -2.37 8.26
N SER A 161 10.21 -2.95 7.08
CA SER A 161 9.46 -2.63 5.87
C SER A 161 7.96 -2.88 6.08
N ARG A 162 7.59 -4.05 6.59
CA ARG A 162 6.19 -4.39 6.88
C ARG A 162 5.53 -3.43 7.88
N LEU A 163 6.23 -3.10 8.97
CA LEU A 163 5.73 -2.16 9.97
C LEU A 163 5.58 -0.74 9.39
N SER A 164 6.47 -0.34 8.48
CA SER A 164 6.37 0.94 7.78
C SER A 164 5.13 0.99 6.88
N GLU A 165 4.88 -0.07 6.10
CA GLU A 165 3.69 -0.20 5.25
C GLU A 165 2.40 -0.16 6.09
N GLU A 166 2.37 -0.88 7.22
CA GLU A 166 1.24 -0.87 8.15
C GLU A 166 1.01 0.53 8.76
N ALA A 167 2.07 1.25 9.11
CA ALA A 167 1.97 2.62 9.62
C ALA A 167 1.40 3.58 8.55
N GLU A 168 1.81 3.43 7.29
CA GLU A 168 1.28 4.22 6.17
C GLU A 168 -0.19 3.90 5.88
N GLU A 169 -0.59 2.64 5.95
CA GLU A 169 -1.99 2.19 5.86
C GLU A 169 -2.84 2.82 6.98
N LEU A 170 -2.32 2.80 8.22
CA LEU A 170 -3.01 3.32 9.39
C LEU A 170 -3.15 4.85 9.36
N GLU A 171 -2.12 5.57 8.89
CA GLU A 171 -2.22 7.02 8.72
C GLU A 171 -3.23 7.40 7.61
N ARG A 172 -3.26 6.65 6.51
CA ARG A 172 -4.30 6.82 5.47
C ARG A 172 -5.70 6.57 6.03
N ALA A 173 -5.89 5.50 6.81
CA ALA A 173 -7.17 5.20 7.45
C ALA A 173 -7.60 6.29 8.44
N LYS A 174 -6.66 6.84 9.22
CA LYS A 174 -6.90 7.95 10.15
C LYS A 174 -7.33 9.22 9.43
N ILE A 175 -6.68 9.57 8.32
CA ILE A 175 -7.08 10.72 7.49
C ILE A 175 -8.50 10.50 6.96
N GLN A 176 -8.79 9.32 6.41
CA GLN A 176 -10.14 9.01 5.90
C GLN A 176 -11.21 9.06 7.00
N ALA A 177 -10.90 8.58 8.20
CA ALA A 177 -11.81 8.64 9.34
C ALA A 177 -12.07 10.09 9.78
N LYS A 178 -11.02 10.92 9.80
CA LYS A 178 -11.14 12.35 10.08
C LYS A 178 -12.01 13.06 9.04
N ASP A 179 -11.79 12.81 7.75
CA ASP A 179 -12.60 13.41 6.68
C ASP A 179 -14.08 13.03 6.81
N LYS A 180 -14.37 11.77 7.11
CA LYS A 180 -15.75 11.30 7.37
C LYS A 180 -16.35 12.02 8.57
N HIS A 181 -15.59 12.17 9.66
CA HIS A 181 -16.04 12.89 10.85
C HIS A 181 -16.33 14.37 10.53
N ASP A 182 -15.48 15.04 9.75
CA ASP A 182 -15.66 16.44 9.36
C ASP A 182 -16.87 16.64 8.44
N VAL A 183 -17.19 15.66 7.58
CA VAL A 183 -18.44 15.66 6.80
C VAL A 183 -19.66 15.52 7.72
N LEU A 184 -19.63 14.58 8.67
CA LEU A 184 -20.72 14.39 9.62
C LEU A 184 -20.92 15.61 10.51
N ALA A 185 -19.85 16.21 11.03
CA ALA A 185 -19.91 17.42 11.84
C ALA A 185 -20.56 18.59 11.08
N ARG A 186 -20.19 18.78 9.81
CA ARG A 186 -20.84 19.79 8.95
C ARG A 186 -22.31 19.48 8.69
N SER A 187 -22.66 18.21 8.49
CA SER A 187 -24.05 17.76 8.33
C SER A 187 -24.89 18.04 9.58
N ILE A 188 -24.34 17.77 10.77
CA ILE A 188 -25.01 18.06 12.05
C ILE A 188 -25.32 19.54 12.17
N LEU A 189 -24.32 20.41 11.98
CA LEU A 189 -24.52 21.87 12.03
C LEU A 189 -25.56 22.36 11.03
N PHE A 190 -25.57 21.78 9.82
CA PHE A 190 -26.59 22.08 8.81
C PHE A 190 -27.99 21.72 9.32
N TRP A 191 -28.17 20.49 9.83
CA TRP A 191 -29.47 20.04 10.34
C TRP A 191 -29.92 20.80 11.59
N GLU A 192 -29.00 21.16 12.49
CA GLU A 192 -29.30 22.02 13.64
C GLU A 192 -29.84 23.38 13.19
N SER A 193 -29.23 23.99 12.16
CA SER A 193 -29.72 25.24 11.57
C SER A 193 -31.12 25.08 10.95
N GLN A 194 -31.38 23.98 10.24
CA GLN A 194 -32.69 23.69 9.65
C GLN A 194 -33.77 23.49 10.71
N ILE A 195 -33.43 22.79 11.80
CA ILE A 195 -34.34 22.59 12.94
C ILE A 195 -34.68 23.94 13.58
N GLU A 196 -33.72 24.82 13.76
CA GLU A 196 -33.95 26.12 14.39
C GLU A 196 -34.80 27.04 13.50
N GLU A 197 -34.63 26.98 12.17
CA GLU A 197 -35.50 27.68 11.22
C GLU A 197 -36.94 27.14 11.29
N LEU A 198 -37.11 25.82 11.34
CA LEU A 198 -38.43 25.20 11.46
C LEU A 198 -39.11 25.55 12.78
N LYS A 199 -38.38 25.58 13.90
CA LYS A 199 -38.91 26.04 15.19
C LYS A 199 -39.43 27.48 15.09
N LYS A 200 -38.67 28.39 14.46
CA LYS A 200 -39.12 29.77 14.22
C LYS A 200 -40.37 29.83 13.36
N LYS A 201 -40.47 29.01 12.31
CA LYS A 201 -41.67 28.93 11.46
C LYS A 201 -42.88 28.41 12.23
N ILE A 202 -42.71 27.38 13.06
CA ILE A 202 -43.78 26.84 13.92
C ILE A 202 -44.24 27.91 14.91
N GLU A 203 -43.30 28.61 15.55
CA GLU A 203 -43.63 29.67 16.49
C GLU A 203 -44.33 30.85 15.80
N GLY A 204 -43.89 31.22 14.60
CA GLY A 204 -44.59 32.19 13.75
C GLY A 204 -46.03 31.76 13.45
N ALA A 205 -46.23 30.54 12.98
CA ALA A 205 -47.56 29.99 12.68
C ALA A 205 -48.45 29.90 13.93
N ARG A 206 -47.89 29.55 15.10
CA ARG A 206 -48.63 29.56 16.37
C ARG A 206 -49.06 30.97 16.77
N ASN A 207 -48.20 31.96 16.60
CA ASN A 207 -48.53 33.35 16.88
C ASN A 207 -49.57 33.89 15.89
N GLU A 208 -49.49 33.53 14.61
CA GLU A 208 -50.52 33.84 13.61
C GLU A 208 -51.85 33.18 13.96
N GLN A 209 -51.85 31.91 14.37
CA GLN A 209 -53.05 31.21 14.82
C GLN A 209 -53.65 31.84 16.09
N ALA A 210 -52.81 32.29 17.03
CA ALA A 210 -53.27 32.98 18.23
C ALA A 210 -53.80 34.40 17.93
N ALA A 211 -53.25 35.06 16.90
CA ALA A 211 -53.68 36.39 16.45
C ALA A 211 -54.96 36.35 15.61
N LEU A 212 -55.21 35.25 14.91
CA LEU A 212 -56.52 34.93 14.35
C LEU A 212 -57.47 34.72 15.54
N LYS A 213 -58.18 35.79 15.93
CA LYS A 213 -59.29 35.68 16.88
C LYS A 213 -60.16 34.49 16.43
N PRO A 214 -60.54 33.57 17.32
CA PRO A 214 -61.67 32.73 17.03
C PRO A 214 -62.79 33.71 16.67
N VAL A 215 -63.36 33.58 15.48
CA VAL A 215 -64.68 34.16 15.21
C VAL A 215 -65.50 33.71 16.41
N ASP A 216 -66.03 34.65 17.20
CA ASP A 216 -66.74 34.29 18.42
C ASP A 216 -67.87 33.38 17.97
N ASP A 217 -67.77 32.08 18.29
CA ASP A 217 -68.74 31.08 17.82
C ASP A 217 -70.16 31.52 18.22
N LYS A 218 -70.26 32.33 19.29
CA LYS A 218 -71.48 32.97 19.75
C LYS A 218 -71.98 34.10 18.85
N GLU A 219 -71.11 34.92 18.26
CA GLU A 219 -71.51 35.92 17.25
C GLU A 219 -71.99 35.25 15.97
N LEU A 220 -71.33 34.15 15.56
CA LEU A 220 -71.75 33.38 14.40
C LEU A 220 -73.08 32.64 14.65
N GLU A 221 -73.24 32.03 15.82
CA GLU A 221 -74.48 31.35 16.23
C GLU A 221 -75.66 32.33 16.35
N ASN A 222 -75.43 33.54 16.88
CA ASN A 222 -76.43 34.60 16.91
C ASN A 222 -76.84 35.05 15.51
N LEU A 223 -75.87 35.21 14.59
CA LEU A 223 -76.14 35.62 13.21
C LEU A 223 -76.96 34.56 12.47
N VAL A 224 -76.60 33.28 12.64
CA VAL A 224 -77.34 32.15 12.06
C VAL A 224 -78.78 32.11 12.60
N THR A 225 -78.96 32.23 13.92
CA THR A 225 -80.29 32.21 14.54
C THR A 225 -81.16 33.38 14.07
N GLN A 226 -80.58 34.58 13.99
CA GLN A 226 -81.29 35.76 13.49
C GLN A 226 -81.69 35.60 12.02
N SER A 227 -80.81 35.04 11.19
CA SER A 227 -81.12 34.76 9.78
C SER A 227 -82.23 33.73 9.63
N LEU A 228 -82.27 32.71 10.49
CA LEU A 228 -83.29 31.67 10.49
C LEU A 228 -84.67 32.26 10.86
N GLN A 229 -84.72 33.12 11.88
CA GLN A 229 -85.94 33.82 12.26
C GLN A 229 -86.45 34.75 11.16
N GLN A 230 -85.55 35.48 10.48
CA GLN A 230 -85.94 36.33 9.36
C GLN A 230 -86.50 35.52 8.19
N MET A 231 -85.96 34.33 7.94
CA MET A 231 -86.45 33.42 6.91
C MET A 231 -87.85 32.89 7.26
N GLU A 232 -88.09 32.48 8.50
CA GLU A 232 -89.41 32.01 8.96
C GLU A 232 -90.47 33.12 8.88
N VAL A 233 -90.10 34.36 9.23
CA VAL A 233 -90.98 35.53 9.06
C VAL A 233 -91.27 35.79 7.58
N ALA A 234 -90.27 35.67 6.70
CA ALA A 234 -90.46 35.85 5.27
C ALA A 234 -91.38 34.75 4.67
N GLU A 235 -91.27 33.51 5.16
CA GLU A 235 -92.16 32.41 4.76
C GLU A 235 -93.60 32.68 5.20
N GLY A 236 -93.81 33.10 6.46
CA GLY A 236 -95.13 33.48 6.96
C GLY A 236 -95.77 34.63 6.17
N ILE A 237 -94.98 35.66 5.82
CA ILE A 237 -95.44 36.75 4.94
C ILE A 237 -95.78 36.21 3.53
N SER A 238 -94.97 35.28 3.00
CA SER A 238 -95.26 34.68 1.69
C SER A 238 -96.56 33.88 1.69
N GLU A 239 -96.87 33.17 2.78
CA GLU A 239 -98.14 32.45 2.94
C GLU A 239 -99.33 33.41 3.06
N GLU A 240 -99.18 34.50 3.82
CA GLU A 240 -100.20 35.54 3.92
C GLU A 240 -100.49 36.18 2.55
N ILE A 241 -99.44 36.50 1.78
CA ILE A 241 -99.59 37.00 0.41
C ILE A 241 -100.37 36.01 -0.44
N LYS A 242 -100.02 34.71 -0.43
CA LYS A 242 -100.76 33.68 -1.19
C LYS A 242 -102.24 33.62 -0.78
N GLY A 243 -102.53 33.74 0.52
CA GLY A 243 -103.89 33.81 1.04
C GLY A 243 -104.66 35.04 0.52
N LEU A 244 -104.05 36.22 0.59
CA LEU A 244 -104.61 37.46 0.09
C LEU A 244 -104.82 37.43 -1.43
N GLU A 245 -103.90 36.84 -2.19
CA GLU A 245 -104.05 36.66 -3.63
C GLU A 245 -105.23 35.75 -3.99
N SER A 246 -105.43 34.67 -3.23
CA SER A 246 -106.59 33.79 -3.40
C SER A 246 -107.91 34.54 -3.14
N VAL A 247 -107.99 35.32 -2.05
CA VAL A 247 -109.15 36.15 -1.71
C VAL A 247 -109.40 37.22 -2.78
N ARG A 248 -108.34 37.90 -3.25
CA ARG A 248 -108.40 38.87 -4.35
C ARG A 248 -108.97 38.21 -5.61
N ASN A 249 -108.45 37.04 -6.00
CA ASN A 249 -108.89 36.32 -7.19
C ASN A 249 -110.37 35.90 -7.08
N ALA A 250 -110.80 35.40 -5.92
CA ALA A 250 -112.19 35.05 -5.66
C ALA A 250 -113.12 36.28 -5.74
N THR A 251 -112.69 37.41 -5.17
CA THR A 251 -113.43 38.67 -5.21
C THR A 251 -113.50 39.23 -6.64
N GLN A 252 -112.41 39.14 -7.40
CA GLN A 252 -112.37 39.54 -8.80
C GLN A 252 -113.34 38.72 -9.65
N CYS A 253 -113.41 37.40 -9.42
CA CYS A 253 -114.40 36.52 -10.05
C CYS A 253 -115.83 36.95 -9.73
N LYS A 254 -116.13 37.26 -8.46
CA LYS A 254 -117.45 37.77 -8.04
C LYS A 254 -117.79 39.10 -8.72
N ILE A 255 -116.85 40.04 -8.76
CA ILE A 255 -117.03 41.34 -9.45
C ILE A 255 -117.31 41.12 -10.94
N ASN A 256 -116.55 40.26 -11.61
CA ASN A 256 -116.75 39.96 -13.03
C ASN A 256 -118.13 39.31 -13.29
N LEU A 257 -118.58 38.43 -12.41
CA LEU A 257 -119.93 37.85 -12.47
C LEU A 257 -121.01 38.93 -12.31
N CYS A 258 -120.86 39.83 -11.33
CA CYS A 258 -121.78 40.95 -11.12
C CYS A 258 -121.79 41.90 -12.32
N LYS A 259 -120.63 42.26 -12.87
CA LYS A 259 -120.51 43.06 -14.11
C LYS A 259 -121.22 42.38 -15.28
N SER A 260 -121.05 41.07 -15.46
CA SER A 260 -121.73 40.29 -16.49
C SER A 260 -123.26 40.29 -16.31
N LYS A 261 -123.75 40.04 -15.09
CA LYS A 261 -125.19 40.12 -14.76
C LYS A 261 -125.75 41.52 -15.00
N PHE A 262 -125.05 42.56 -14.56
CA PHE A 262 -125.44 43.95 -14.78
C PHE A 262 -125.48 44.31 -16.27
N ALA A 263 -124.48 43.90 -17.04
CA ALA A 263 -124.46 44.10 -18.49
C ALA A 263 -125.64 43.40 -19.18
N LYS A 264 -126.02 42.20 -18.74
CA LYS A 264 -127.23 41.50 -19.22
C LYS A 264 -128.51 42.27 -18.88
N LEU A 265 -128.64 42.76 -17.65
CA LEU A 265 -129.78 43.58 -17.21
C LEU A 265 -129.88 44.89 -18.01
N LYS A 266 -128.76 45.59 -18.22
CA LYS A 266 -128.70 46.81 -19.04
C LYS A 266 -129.13 46.58 -20.49
N ARG A 267 -128.85 45.41 -21.04
CA ARG A 267 -129.22 45.03 -22.42
C ARG A 267 -130.69 44.62 -22.56
N ASN A 268 -131.35 44.28 -21.46
CA ASN A 268 -132.75 43.82 -21.41
C ASN A 268 -133.70 44.83 -20.76
N ALA A 269 -133.23 46.04 -20.43
CA ALA A 269 -134.08 47.11 -19.91
C ALA A 269 -134.78 47.85 -21.07
N PRO A 270 -136.08 48.20 -20.94
CA PRO A 270 -136.82 48.86 -22.00
C PRO A 270 -136.60 50.38 -21.91
N PHE A 271 -135.48 50.85 -22.45
CA PHE A 271 -135.27 52.24 -22.86
C PHE A 271 -134.40 52.25 -24.11
#